data_AF-B1I0D3-F1
#
_entry.id   AF-B1I0D3-F1
#
_cell.length_a   1.000
_cell.length_b   1.000
_cell.length_c   1.000
_cell.angle_alpha   90.00
_cell.angle_beta   90.00
_cell.angle_gamma   90.00
#
_symmetry.space_group_name_H-M   'P 1'
#
loop_
_entity.id
_entity.type
_entity.pdbx_description
1 polymer ?
#
loop_
_entity_poly.entity_id
_entity_poly.type
_entity_poly.pdbx_seq_one_letter_code
_entity_poly.pdbx_strand_id
1 'polypeptide(L)' 'MYKKITLANIERNNRCQLTDEQFKDVRKEIEYAIDGLNKGIEEGRDYFLDSYMRGYDCELIGMKRICSSIGISIFVNKEE' A
#
# COMPACT_ATOMS: atom_id res chain seq x y z
N MET A 1 -0.62 12.96 12.12
CA MET A 1 0.03 11.63 12.21
C MET A 1 -1.06 10.62 11.95
N TYR A 2 -0.91 9.76 10.94
CA TYR A 2 -2.03 8.92 10.53
C TYR A 2 -2.15 7.66 11.40
N LYS A 3 -3.37 7.37 11.85
CA LYS A 3 -3.75 6.18 12.62
C LYS A 3 -3.97 4.95 11.73
N LYS A 4 -4.28 5.18 10.45
CA LYS A 4 -4.63 4.13 9.50
C LYS A 4 -4.32 4.55 8.06
N ILE A 5 -3.94 3.58 7.25
CA ILE A 5 -3.85 3.67 5.79
C ILE A 5 -5.00 2.83 5.21
N THR A 6 -5.79 3.38 4.30
CA THR A 6 -6.86 2.63 3.63
C THR A 6 -6.59 2.60 2.13
N LEU A 7 -6.71 1.42 1.54
CA LEU A 7 -6.69 1.30 0.08
C LEU A 7 -7.94 1.98 -0.50
N ALA A 8 -7.75 3.09 -1.20
CA ALA A 8 -8.85 3.85 -1.78
C ALA A 8 -9.26 3.28 -3.14
N ASN A 9 -8.28 2.94 -3.98
CA ASN A 9 -8.52 2.37 -5.31
C ASN A 9 -7.27 1.68 -5.87
N ILE A 10 -7.48 0.72 -6.77
CA ILE A 10 -6.43 0.11 -7.61
C ILE A 10 -6.92 0.11 -9.05
N GLU A 11 -6.20 0.81 -9.91
CA GLU A 11 -6.55 0.98 -11.31
C GLU A 11 -5.49 0.40 -12.24
N ARG A 12 -5.94 -0.22 -13.32
CA ARG A 12 -5.06 -0.60 -14.45
C ARG A 12 -4.98 0.56 -15.40
N ASN A 13 -3.77 0.93 -15.79
CA ASN A 13 -3.60 1.80 -16.95
C ASN A 13 -3.53 0.97 -18.25
N ASN A 14 -3.63 1.64 -19.39
CA ASN A 14 -3.61 1.01 -20.72
C ASN A 14 -2.29 0.30 -21.06
N ARG A 15 -1.26 0.40 -20.20
CA ARG A 15 0.05 -0.25 -20.35
C ARG A 15 0.23 -1.41 -19.37
N CYS A 16 -0.81 -1.78 -18.62
CA CYS A 16 -0.75 -2.89 -17.67
C CYS A 16 -0.41 -4.19 -18.40
N GLN A 17 0.68 -4.82 -17.99
CA GLN A 17 1.22 -6.03 -18.64
C GLN A 17 0.57 -7.32 -18.13
N LEU A 18 -0.29 -7.23 -17.12
CA LEU A 18 -0.92 -8.38 -16.48
C LEU A 18 -2.21 -8.79 -17.17
N THR A 19 -2.51 -10.09 -17.15
CA THR A 19 -3.84 -10.61 -17.43
C THR A 19 -4.84 -10.25 -16.32
N ASP A 20 -6.13 -10.47 -16.56
CA ASP A 20 -7.17 -10.21 -15.55
C ASP A 20 -7.01 -11.08 -14.30
N GLU A 21 -6.56 -12.33 -14.45
CA GLU A 21 -6.27 -13.22 -13.31
C GLU A 21 -5.06 -12.74 -12.52
N GLN A 22 -3.95 -12.44 -13.20
CA GLN A 22 -2.74 -11.90 -12.56
C GLN A 22 -3.02 -10.57 -11.84
N PHE A 23 -3.87 -9.71 -12.43
CA PHE A 23 -4.28 -8.47 -11.80
C PHE A 23 -5.09 -8.71 -10.52
N LYS A 24 -5.99 -9.70 -10.51
CA LYS A 24 -6.74 -10.07 -9.30
C LYS A 24 -5.81 -10.58 -8.20
N ASP A 25 -4.80 -11.36 -8.55
CA ASP A 25 -3.83 -11.86 -7.56
C ASP A 25 -2.98 -10.72 -7.00
N VAL A 26 -2.46 -9.84 -7.86
CA VAL A 26 -1.73 -8.64 -7.41
C VAL A 26 -2.59 -7.74 -6.53
N ARG A 27 -3.88 -7.59 -6.84
CA ARG A 27 -4.82 -6.84 -6.00
C ARG A 27 -4.91 -7.43 -4.58
N LYS A 28 -5.05 -8.75 -4.44
CA LYS A 28 -5.11 -9.40 -3.13
C LYS A 28 -3.81 -9.20 -2.34
N GLU A 29 -2.66 -9.29 -3.01
CA GLU A 29 -1.35 -9.05 -2.37
C GLU A 29 -1.20 -7.61 -1.88
N ILE A 30 -1.66 -6.62 -2.65
CA ILE A 30 -1.66 -5.20 -2.24
C ILE A 30 -2.58 -4.99 -1.03
N GLU A 31 -3.78 -5.58 -1.05
CA GLU A 31 -4.73 -5.52 0.07
C GLU A 31 -4.12 -6.14 1.33
N TYR A 32 -3.48 -7.32 1.20
CA TYR A 32 -2.77 -7.98 2.30
C TYR A 32 -1.62 -7.13 2.85
N ALA A 33 -0.81 -6.51 1.99
CA ALA A 33 0.29 -5.64 2.41
C ALA A 33 -0.22 -4.41 3.19
N ILE A 34 -1.30 -3.77 2.74
CA ILE A 34 -1.90 -2.62 3.44
C ILE A 34 -2.46 -3.03 4.81
N ASP A 35 -3.08 -4.20 4.91
CA ASP A 35 -3.53 -4.73 6.22
C ASP A 35 -2.34 -5.00 7.15
N GLY A 36 -1.23 -5.52 6.64
CA GLY A 36 0.01 -5.69 7.40
C GLY A 36 0.58 -4.36 7.92
N LEU A 37 0.61 -3.33 7.07
CA LEU A 37 1.03 -1.97 7.45
C LEU A 37 0.14 -1.41 8.57
N ASN A 38 -1.19 -1.57 8.46
CA ASN A 38 -2.13 -1.11 9.48
C ASN A 38 -1.94 -1.79 10.83
N LYS A 39 -1.76 -3.12 10.84
CA LYS A 39 -1.44 -3.86 12.08
C LYS A 39 -0.15 -3.36 12.70
N GLY A 40 0.88 -3.14 11.89
CA GLY A 40 2.13 -2.54 12.36
C GLY A 40 1.93 -1.15 12.99
N ILE A 41 1.12 -0.28 12.37
CA ILE A 41 0.79 1.05 12.92
C ILE A 41 0.02 0.96 14.25
N GLU A 42 -0.86 -0.03 14.39
CA GLU A 42 -1.57 -0.30 15.65
C GLU A 42 -0.63 -0.83 16.74
N GLU A 43 0.26 -1.79 16.42
CA GLU A 43 1.20 -2.41 17.36
C GLU A 43 2.39 -1.50 17.73
N GLY A 44 2.88 -0.71 16.78
CA GLY A 44 4.06 0.17 16.93
C GLY A 44 3.78 1.48 17.67
N ARG A 45 2.53 1.76 18.02
CA ARG A 45 2.09 3.01 18.66
C ARG A 45 2.76 3.30 20.01
N ASP A 46 3.25 2.27 20.70
CA ASP A 46 3.67 2.39 22.11
C ASP A 46 5.17 2.67 22.33
N TYR A 47 6.05 2.60 21.31
CA TYR A 47 7.50 2.54 21.54
C TYR A 47 8.38 3.55 20.78
N PHE A 48 8.15 3.83 19.49
CA PHE A 48 9.02 4.72 18.69
C PHE A 48 8.26 5.41 17.54
N LEU A 49 7.60 6.53 17.83
CA LEU A 49 6.56 7.13 16.96
C LEU A 49 7.05 7.68 15.60
N ASP A 50 8.19 8.39 15.51
CA ASP A 50 8.56 9.12 14.27
C ASP A 50 9.35 8.30 13.25
N SER A 51 10.19 7.36 13.69
CA SER A 51 11.00 6.52 12.80
C SER A 51 10.16 5.45 12.08
N TYR A 52 9.15 4.91 12.77
CA TYR A 52 8.23 3.92 12.22
C TYR A 52 7.32 4.48 11.13
N MET A 53 6.78 5.69 11.32
CA MET A 53 5.93 6.34 10.32
C MET A 53 6.67 6.58 9.00
N ARG A 54 7.97 6.90 9.06
CA ARG A 54 8.81 6.96 7.85
C ARG A 54 9.00 5.59 7.21
N GLY A 55 9.14 4.54 8.01
CA GLY A 55 9.21 3.16 7.51
C GLY A 55 7.98 2.80 6.69
N TYR A 56 6.78 3.03 7.23
CA TYR A 56 5.51 2.78 6.53
C TYR A 56 5.34 3.63 5.28
N ASP A 57 5.73 4.91 5.33
CA ASP A 57 5.74 5.78 4.15
C ASP A 57 6.68 5.26 3.06
N CYS A 58 7.87 4.79 3.43
CA CYS A 58 8.84 4.21 2.51
C CYS A 58 8.31 2.93 1.86
N GLU A 59 7.72 2.02 2.62
CA GLU A 59 7.12 0.78 2.09
C GLU A 59 5.98 1.08 1.12
N LEU A 60 5.08 1.99 1.48
CA LEU A 60 3.98 2.44 0.64
C LEU A 60 4.47 3.08 -0.66
N ILE A 61 5.52 3.91 -0.61
CA ILE A 61 6.17 4.49 -1.79
C ILE A 61 6.81 3.40 -2.66
N GLY A 62 7.49 2.43 -2.05
CA GLY A 62 8.10 1.30 -2.73
C GLY A 62 7.07 0.49 -3.51
N MET A 63 5.98 0.10 -2.84
CA MET A 63 4.86 -0.62 -3.45
C MET A 63 4.26 0.16 -4.63
N LYS A 64 3.98 1.46 -4.45
CA LYS A 64 3.46 2.32 -5.54
C LYS A 64 4.39 2.35 -6.75
N ARG A 65 5.71 2.42 -6.55
CA ARG A 65 6.69 2.43 -7.64
C ARG A 65 6.72 1.10 -8.39
N ILE A 66 6.71 -0.02 -7.68
CA ILE A 66 6.68 -1.36 -8.27
C ILE A 66 5.38 -1.57 -9.05
N CYS A 67 4.22 -1.22 -8.49
CA CYS A 67 2.96 -1.36 -9.19
C CYS A 67 2.88 -0.44 -10.42
N SER A 68 3.39 0.79 -10.31
CA SER A 68 3.44 1.72 -11.45
C SER A 68 4.29 1.18 -12.61
N SER A 69 5.39 0.50 -12.33
CA SER A 69 6.26 -0.07 -13.37
C SER A 69 5.58 -1.18 -14.19
N ILE A 70 4.59 -1.86 -13.61
CA ILE A 70 3.77 -2.88 -14.28
C ILE A 70 2.40 -2.33 -14.74
N GLY A 71 2.21 -1.01 -14.70
CA GLY A 71 1.02 -0.34 -15.20
C GLY A 71 -0.19 -0.36 -14.26
N ILE A 72 0.04 -0.48 -12.95
CA ILE A 72 -0.98 -0.46 -11.91
C ILE A 72 -0.81 0.81 -11.05
N SER A 73 -1.89 1.56 -10.89
CA SER A 73 -1.92 2.74 -10.01
C SER A 73 -2.61 2.38 -8.70
N ILE A 74 -1.93 2.64 -7.58
CA ILE A 74 -2.47 2.41 -6.23
C ILE A 74 -2.76 3.76 -5.57
N PHE A 75 -4.00 3.94 -5.14
CA PHE A 75 -4.47 5.10 -4.40
C PHE A 75 -4.76 4.68 -2.96
N VAL A 76 -4.23 5.44 -2.01
CA VAL A 76 -4.34 5.17 -0.59
C VAL A 76 -4.67 6.46 0.13
N ASN A 77 -5.59 6.36 1.08
CA ASN A 77 -5.95 7.44 1.98
C ASN A 77 -5.24 7.23 3.31
N LYS A 78 -4.86 8.33 3.96
CA LYS A 78 -4.27 8.34 5.30
C LYS A 78 -5.27 9.03 6.22
N GLU A 79 -5.64 8.38 7.31
CA GLU A 79 -6.57 8.91 8.30
C GLU A 79 -5.80 9.35 9.55
N GLU A 80 -6.00 10.59 10.02
CA GLU A 80 -5.29 11.19 11.15
C GLU A 80 -5.92 10.97 12.53
#